data_AF-A0A857F3D9-F1
#
_entry.id   AF-A0A857F3D9-F1
#
_cell.length_a   1.000
_cell.length_b   1.000
_cell.length_c   1.000
_cell.angle_alpha   90.00
_cell.angle_beta   90.00
_cell.angle_gamma   90.00
#
_symmetry.space_group_name_H-M   'P 1'
#
loop_
_entity.id
_entity.type
_entity.pdbx_description
1 polymer ?
#
loop_
_entity_poly.entity_id
_entity_poly.type
_entity_poly.pdbx_seq_one_letter_code
_entity_poly.pdbx_strand_id
1 'polypeptide(L)'
;MHNSETNRDIKTLLNAFYCDNKISNEEVQILRDFADERFDLLLNEFGKNNNLSAFQKSADVTVQLMQQSFFDLKKKCKDEEESKIIKEAFVAQIAYIIANYNRFFTNI
;
A
#
# COMPACT_ATOMS: atom_id res chain seq x y z
N MET A 1 12.15 7.98 30.04
CA MET A 1 11.74 9.01 29.06
C MET A 1 11.75 8.34 27.69
N HIS A 2 10.59 7.86 27.22
CA HIS A 2 10.45 7.24 25.91
C HIS A 2 9.06 7.61 25.40
N ASN A 3 8.94 8.82 24.84
CA ASN A 3 7.69 9.39 24.34
C ASN A 3 8.03 10.45 23.28
N SER A 4 8.73 10.05 22.21
CA SER A 4 9.10 11.01 21.16
C SER A 4 9.06 10.50 19.72
N GLU A 5 8.63 9.28 19.41
CA GLU A 5 8.73 8.79 18.01
C GLU A 5 7.48 8.20 17.37
N THR A 6 6.34 8.11 18.05
CA THR A 6 5.14 7.45 17.50
C THR A 6 4.04 8.45 17.10
N ASN A 7 4.42 9.54 16.43
CA ASN A 7 3.44 10.44 15.80
C ASN A 7 3.92 10.91 14.42
N ARG A 8 4.44 9.97 13.61
CA ARG A 8 4.56 10.19 12.17
C ARG A 8 3.18 9.96 11.57
N ASP A 9 2.49 11.04 11.21
CA ASP A 9 1.29 10.97 10.37
C ASP A 9 1.70 10.38 9.00
N ILE A 10 0.88 9.48 8.46
CA ILE A 10 1.10 8.86 7.15
C ILE A 10 1.31 9.93 6.07
N LYS A 11 0.64 11.08 6.19
CA LYS A 11 0.81 12.22 5.27
C LYS A 11 2.21 12.82 5.33
N THR A 12 2.76 13.00 6.54
CA THR A 12 4.13 13.50 6.70
C THR A 12 5.13 12.53 6.08
N LEU A 13 4.93 11.23 6.28
CA LEU A 13 5.77 10.19 5.71
C LEU A 13 5.71 10.20 4.17
N LEU A 14 4.51 10.22 3.60
CA LEU A 14 4.32 10.27 2.15
C LEU A 14 4.89 11.56 1.54
N ASN A 15 4.72 12.71 2.20
CA ASN A 15 5.31 13.97 1.73
C ASN A 15 6.84 13.93 1.71
N ALA A 16 7.46 13.25 2.68
CA ALA A 16 8.91 13.07 2.71
C ALA A 16 9.38 12.13 1.58
N PHE A 17 8.68 11.02 1.35
CA PHE A 17 9.04 10.03 0.33
C PHE A 17 8.87 10.56 -1.09
N TYR A 18 7.78 11.28 -1.35
CA TYR A 18 7.51 11.83 -2.68
C TYR A 18 8.12 13.21 -2.92
N CYS A 19 9.12 13.63 -2.14
CA CYS A 19 9.72 14.96 -2.29
C CYS A 19 10.41 15.18 -3.66
N ASP A 20 10.80 14.10 -4.34
CA ASP A 20 11.38 14.10 -5.69
C ASP A 20 10.39 13.61 -6.78
N ASN A 21 9.10 13.51 -6.45
CA ASN A 21 8.03 12.90 -7.26
C ASN A 21 8.24 11.42 -7.62
N LYS A 22 9.09 10.72 -6.89
CA LYS A 22 9.32 9.28 -7.02
C LYS A 22 9.23 8.62 -5.65
N ILE A 23 9.34 7.30 -5.64
CA ILE A 23 9.48 6.54 -4.41
C ILE A 23 10.49 5.42 -4.68
N SER A 24 11.47 5.31 -3.81
CA SER A 24 12.50 4.27 -3.85
C SER A 24 12.00 2.97 -3.22
N ASN A 25 12.72 1.87 -3.47
CA ASN A 25 12.41 0.59 -2.83
C ASN A 25 12.52 0.67 -1.29
N GLU A 26 13.48 1.44 -0.79
CA GLU A 26 13.69 1.65 0.65
C GLU A 26 12.50 2.38 1.27
N GLU A 27 12.02 3.44 0.62
CA GLU A 27 10.84 4.19 1.06
C GLU A 27 9.55 3.36 1.00
N VAL A 28 9.40 2.49 -0.01
CA VAL A 28 8.28 1.52 -0.05
C VAL A 28 8.36 0.52 1.11
N GLN A 29 9.56 0.04 1.46
CA GLN A 29 9.73 -0.87 2.61
C GLN A 29 9.39 -0.17 3.93
N ILE A 30 9.86 1.06 4.14
CA ILE A 30 9.52 1.84 5.34
C ILE A 30 8.01 2.09 5.41
N LEU A 31 7.36 2.38 4.27
CA LEU A 31 5.90 2.56 4.21
C LEU A 31 5.14 1.30 4.61
N ARG A 32 5.57 0.12 4.11
CA ARG A 32 5.00 -1.17 4.50
C ARG A 32 5.18 -1.42 5.99
N ASP A 33 6.39 -1.29 6.49
CA ASP A 33 6.71 -1.57 7.90
C ASP A 33 5.91 -0.65 8.83
N PHE A 34 5.74 0.62 8.45
CA PHE A 34 4.84 1.55 9.14
C PHE A 34 3.38 1.08 9.11
N ALA A 35 2.86 0.66 7.96
CA ALA A 35 1.50 0.18 7.83
C ALA A 35 1.24 -1.09 8.67
N ASP A 36 2.19 -2.02 8.67
CA ASP A 36 2.15 -3.24 9.48
C ASP A 36 2.17 -2.93 10.98
N GLU A 37 3.04 -2.03 11.44
CA GLU A 37 3.10 -1.61 12.84
C GLU A 37 1.74 -1.07 13.31
N ARG A 38 1.06 -0.25 12.49
CA ARG A 38 -0.27 0.28 12.81
C ARG A 38 -1.33 -0.83 12.90
N PHE A 39 -1.23 -1.85 12.05
CA PHE A 39 -2.17 -2.97 12.06
C PHE A 39 -1.91 -3.94 13.22
N ASP A 40 -0.66 -4.16 13.58
CA ASP A 40 -0.26 -4.97 14.74
C ASP A 40 -0.75 -4.33 16.05
N LEU A 41 -0.65 -3.00 16.19
CA LEU A 41 -1.24 -2.27 17.31
C LEU A 41 -2.76 -2.49 17.40
N LEU A 42 -3.47 -2.41 16.27
CA LEU A 42 -4.91 -2.69 16.20
C LEU A 42 -5.25 -4.13 16.62
N LEU A 43 -4.48 -5.12 16.17
CA LEU A 43 -4.65 -6.52 16.56
C LEU A 43 -4.41 -6.76 18.06
N ASN A 44 -3.45 -6.04 18.64
CA ASN A 44 -3.14 -6.13 20.07
C ASN A 44 -4.25 -5.50 20.93
N GLU A 45 -4.82 -4.36 20.49
CA GLU A 45 -5.87 -3.65 21.23
C GLU A 45 -7.24 -4.35 21.15
N PHE A 46 -7.63 -4.84 19.97
CA PHE A 46 -8.96 -5.41 19.73
C PHE A 46 -8.99 -6.94 19.74
N GLY A 47 -7.87 -7.57 20.08
CA GLY A 47 -7.71 -9.03 20.13
C GLY A 47 -7.53 -9.69 18.76
N LYS A 48 -7.19 -10.98 18.78
CA LYS A 48 -6.94 -11.77 17.56
C LYS A 48 -8.21 -11.87 16.70
N ASN A 49 -8.27 -11.04 15.67
CA ASN A 49 -9.27 -11.10 14.63
C ASN A 49 -8.64 -11.70 13.36
N ASN A 50 -9.10 -12.90 12.99
CA ASN A 50 -8.58 -13.62 11.82
C ASN A 50 -8.74 -12.82 10.53
N ASN A 51 -9.79 -12.01 10.41
CA ASN A 51 -10.01 -11.18 9.22
C ASN A 51 -9.05 -9.99 9.18
N LEU A 52 -8.77 -9.35 10.32
CA LEU A 52 -7.79 -8.26 10.38
C LEU A 52 -6.39 -8.76 10.01
N SER A 53 -5.93 -9.83 10.65
CA SER A 53 -4.61 -10.40 10.34
C SER A 53 -4.51 -10.96 8.92
N ALA A 54 -5.59 -11.52 8.38
CA ALA A 54 -5.64 -11.95 6.98
C ALA A 54 -5.60 -10.75 6.03
N PHE A 55 -6.27 -9.64 6.34
CA PHE A 55 -6.26 -8.44 5.52
C PHE A 55 -4.86 -7.84 5.42
N GLN A 56 -4.17 -7.67 6.54
CA GLN A 56 -2.78 -7.20 6.58
C GLN A 56 -1.87 -8.03 5.67
N LYS A 57 -1.88 -9.35 5.85
CA LYS A 57 -1.11 -10.29 5.00
C LYS A 57 -1.53 -10.22 3.53
N SER A 58 -2.82 -10.02 3.26
CA SER A 58 -3.32 -9.92 1.89
C SER A 58 -2.87 -8.62 1.22
N ALA A 59 -2.68 -7.53 1.95
CA ALA A 59 -2.12 -6.30 1.42
C ALA A 59 -0.69 -6.52 0.91
N ASP A 60 0.15 -7.18 1.71
CA ASP A 60 1.52 -7.57 1.30
C ASP A 60 1.53 -8.44 0.05
N VAL A 61 0.71 -9.50 0.05
CA VAL A 61 0.60 -10.41 -1.10
C VAL A 61 0.11 -9.64 -2.34
N THR A 62 -0.82 -8.72 -2.19
CA THR A 62 -1.33 -7.89 -3.29
C THR A 62 -0.22 -7.01 -3.88
N VAL A 63 0.60 -6.36 -3.04
CA VAL A 63 1.73 -5.54 -3.49
C VAL A 63 2.78 -6.39 -4.22
N GLN A 64 3.11 -7.57 -3.68
CA GLN A 64 4.05 -8.49 -4.32
C GLN A 64 3.54 -8.98 -5.68
N LEU A 65 2.27 -9.37 -5.77
CA LEU A 65 1.64 -9.78 -7.02
C LEU A 65 1.61 -8.64 -8.04
N MET A 66 1.35 -7.40 -7.60
CA MET A 66 1.38 -6.23 -8.47
C MET A 66 2.78 -6.01 -9.07
N GLN A 67 3.83 -6.04 -8.24
CA GLN A 67 5.21 -5.89 -8.67
C GLN A 67 5.64 -6.99 -9.65
N GLN A 68 5.37 -8.25 -9.29
CA GLN A 68 5.72 -9.40 -10.13
C GLN A 68 4.98 -9.35 -11.47
N SER A 69 3.67 -9.08 -11.45
CA SER A 69 2.86 -8.96 -12.66
C SER A 69 3.36 -7.82 -13.54
N PHE A 70 3.73 -6.68 -12.96
CA PHE A 70 4.33 -5.58 -13.71
C PHE A 70 5.63 -6.02 -14.42
N PHE A 71 6.54 -6.69 -13.73
CA PHE A 71 7.79 -7.15 -14.35
C PHE A 71 7.55 -8.18 -15.45
N ASP A 72 6.58 -9.09 -15.28
CA ASP A 72 6.26 -10.11 -16.27
C ASP A 72 5.57 -9.52 -17.51
N LEU A 73 4.71 -8.52 -17.33
CA LEU A 73 4.06 -7.80 -18.41
C LEU A 73 5.03 -6.86 -19.14
N LYS A 74 5.90 -6.15 -18.41
CA LYS A 74 6.92 -5.28 -18.99
C LYS A 74 7.85 -6.01 -19.96
N LYS A 75 8.17 -7.29 -19.69
CA LYS A 75 8.97 -8.13 -20.60
C LYS A 75 8.26 -8.49 -21.90
N LYS A 76 6.92 -8.44 -21.92
CA LYS A 76 6.08 -8.81 -23.06
C LYS A 76 5.55 -7.60 -23.84
N CYS A 77 5.52 -6.43 -23.20
CA CYS A 77 5.04 -5.17 -23.74
C CYS A 77 5.88 -4.72 -24.95
N LYS A 78 5.23 -4.50 -26.09
CA LYS A 78 5.89 -4.18 -27.36
C LYS A 78 5.87 -2.71 -27.70
N ASP A 79 4.86 -1.97 -27.25
CA ASP A 79 4.65 -0.57 -27.57
C ASP A 79 3.94 0.21 -26.44
N GLU A 80 3.72 1.51 -26.70
CA GLU A 80 3.10 2.44 -25.75
C GLU A 80 1.60 2.17 -25.52
N GLU A 81 0.88 1.61 -26.51
CA GLU A 81 -0.54 1.30 -26.38
C GLU A 81 -0.76 0.10 -25.44
N GLU A 82 0.05 -0.96 -25.58
CA GLU A 82 0.04 -2.08 -24.63
C GLU A 82 0.39 -1.62 -23.21
N SER A 83 1.35 -0.70 -23.05
CA SER A 83 1.73 -0.11 -21.77
C SER A 83 0.57 0.66 -21.12
N LYS A 84 -0.20 1.40 -21.93
CA LYS A 84 -1.38 2.14 -21.48
C LYS A 84 -2.47 1.20 -20.97
N ILE A 85 -2.77 0.13 -21.71
CA ILE A 85 -3.77 -0.89 -21.31
C ILE A 85 -3.37 -1.53 -19.97
N ILE A 86 -2.08 -1.90 -19.81
CA ILE A 86 -1.56 -2.45 -18.56
C ILE A 86 -1.79 -1.46 -17.42
N LYS A 87 -1.40 -0.20 -17.60
CA LYS A 87 -1.56 0.84 -16.58
C LYS A 87 -3.03 1.06 -16.20
N GLU A 88 -3.92 1.14 -17.18
CA GLU A 88 -5.36 1.30 -16.95
C GLU A 88 -5.95 0.15 -16.12
N ALA A 89 -5.55 -1.10 -16.40
CA ALA A 89 -6.00 -2.26 -15.64
C ALA A 89 -5.58 -2.21 -14.16
N PHE A 90 -4.32 -1.87 -13.87
CA PHE A 90 -3.84 -1.71 -12.49
C PHE A 90 -4.53 -0.54 -11.79
N VAL A 91 -4.69 0.60 -12.46
CA VAL A 91 -5.39 1.77 -11.90
C VAL A 91 -6.82 1.41 -11.50
N ALA A 92 -7.54 0.63 -12.32
CA ALA A 92 -8.90 0.20 -12.00
C ALA A 92 -8.97 -0.66 -10.71
N GLN A 93 -8.02 -1.58 -10.52
CA GLN A 93 -7.94 -2.40 -9.30
C GLN A 93 -7.67 -1.56 -8.05
N ILE A 94 -6.72 -0.61 -8.13
CA ILE A 94 -6.40 0.29 -7.02
C ILE A 94 -7.60 1.21 -6.71
N ALA A 95 -8.26 1.75 -7.74
CA ALA A 95 -9.43 2.59 -7.58
C ALA A 95 -10.59 1.84 -6.87
N TYR A 96 -10.79 0.55 -7.18
CA TYR A 96 -11.76 -0.29 -6.49
C TYR A 96 -11.46 -0.42 -4.98
N ILE A 97 -10.20 -0.68 -4.61
CA ILE A 97 -9.77 -0.77 -3.21
C ILE A 97 -10.00 0.56 -2.49
N ILE A 98 -9.59 1.67 -3.10
CA ILE A 98 -9.77 3.03 -2.53
C ILE A 98 -11.27 3.35 -2.37
N ALA A 99 -12.09 3.05 -3.37
CA ALA A 99 -13.53 3.29 -3.32
C ALA A 99 -14.19 2.49 -2.18
N ASN A 100 -13.78 1.24 -1.98
CA ASN A 100 -14.26 0.42 -0.88
C ASN A 100 -13.82 0.98 0.48
N TYR A 101 -12.56 1.41 0.62
CA TYR A 101 -12.10 2.11 1.82
C TYR A 101 -12.94 3.36 2.11
N ASN A 102 -13.09 4.26 1.13
CA ASN A 102 -13.85 5.50 1.31
C ASN A 102 -15.31 5.23 1.71
N ARG A 103 -15.95 4.22 1.09
CA ARG A 103 -17.33 3.83 1.41
C ARG A 103 -17.53 3.53 2.90
N PHE A 104 -16.55 2.89 3.55
CA PHE A 104 -16.68 2.47 4.96
C PHE A 104 -16.11 3.49 5.95
N PHE A 105 -15.04 4.21 5.58
CA PHE A 105 -14.23 4.96 6.54
C PHE A 105 -14.24 6.48 6.35
N THR A 106 -14.87 7.03 5.31
CA THR A 106 -14.93 8.50 5.12
C THR A 106 -15.79 9.22 6.17
N ASN A 107 -16.68 8.52 6.88
CA ASN A 107 -17.60 9.11 7.86
C ASN A 107 -17.40 8.61 9.30
N ILE A 108 -16.28 7.92 9.57
CA ILE A 108 -15.86 7.50 10.92
C ILE A 108 -14.82 8.50 11.41
#